data_AF-A0A2D8YTW6-F1
#
_entry.id   AF-A0A2D8YTW6-F1
#
_cell.length_a   1.000
_cell.length_b   1.000
_cell.length_c   1.000
_cell.angle_alpha   90.00
_cell.angle_beta   90.00
_cell.angle_gamma   90.00
#
_symmetry.space_group_name_H-M   'P 1'
#
loop_
_entity.id
_entity.type
_entity.pdbx_description
1 polymer ?
#
loop_
_entity_poly.entity_id
_entity_poly.type
_entity_poly.pdbx_seq_one_letter_code
_entity_poly.pdbx_strand_id
1 'polypeptide(L)'
;MTNLLISDDNPNGAKLEDVLRILRKDIIARCHLSVAVHDKDTEKVVANNMRILNLLTECIDLAESSTDILVQAYGVEQAAKGIARRPDDAA
;
A
#
# COMPACT_ATOMS: atom_id res chain seq x y z
N MET A 1 11.56 2.64 -13.41
CA MET A 1 12.01 3.13 -12.08
C MET A 1 10.84 3.41 -11.16
N THR A 2 10.73 2.62 -10.09
CA THR A 2 9.81 2.86 -8.97
C THR A 2 10.54 3.66 -7.88
N ASN A 3 9.86 4.63 -7.25
CA ASN A 3 10.50 5.45 -6.20
C ASN A 3 10.25 4.91 -4.78
N LEU A 4 9.10 4.26 -4.58
CA LEU A 4 8.69 3.76 -3.26
C LEU A 4 8.73 2.23 -3.20
N LEU A 5 8.26 1.59 -4.27
CA LEU A 5 8.08 0.15 -4.29
C LEU A 5 9.37 -0.56 -4.65
N ILE A 6 9.58 -1.73 -4.05
CA ILE A 6 10.69 -2.61 -4.40
C ILE A 6 10.57 -3.06 -5.86
N SER A 7 11.70 -3.00 -6.57
CA SER A 7 11.87 -3.48 -7.94
C SER A 7 13.36 -3.61 -8.23
N ASP A 8 13.73 -4.09 -9.43
CA ASP A 8 15.15 -4.10 -9.83
C ASP A 8 15.76 -2.69 -9.85
N ASP A 9 14.98 -1.68 -10.22
CA ASP A 9 15.41 -0.28 -10.25
C ASP A 9 15.42 0.36 -8.85
N ASN A 10 14.81 -0.29 -7.85
CA ASN A 10 14.71 0.19 -6.47
C ASN A 10 14.78 -0.98 -5.48
N PRO A 11 15.97 -1.57 -5.27
CA PRO A 11 16.14 -2.75 -4.42
C PRO A 11 15.88 -2.48 -2.94
N ASN A 12 15.92 -1.21 -2.52
CA ASN A 12 15.64 -0.77 -1.14
C ASN A 12 14.19 -0.27 -0.95
N GLY A 13 13.33 -0.47 -1.95
CA GLY A 13 11.92 -0.11 -1.86
C GLY A 13 11.15 -0.97 -0.86
N ALA A 14 9.90 -0.59 -0.59
CA ALA A 14 9.00 -1.33 0.28
C ALA A 14 7.99 -2.15 -0.53
N LYS A 15 7.35 -3.13 0.12
CA LYS A 15 6.19 -3.79 -0.46
C LYS A 15 5.00 -2.84 -0.53
N LEU A 16 4.06 -3.09 -1.45
CA LEU A 16 2.91 -2.21 -1.65
C LEU A 16 2.04 -2.13 -0.39
N GLU A 17 1.74 -3.26 0.24
CA GLU A 17 0.96 -3.35 1.46
C GLU A 17 1.59 -2.53 2.61
N ASP A 18 2.93 -2.48 2.70
CA ASP A 18 3.62 -1.71 3.73
C ASP A 18 3.47 -0.20 3.49
N VAL A 19 3.63 0.25 2.25
CA VAL A 19 3.43 1.66 1.88
C VAL A 19 1.98 2.09 2.15
N LEU A 20 1.02 1.24 1.80
CA LEU A 20 -0.41 1.52 2.04
C LEU A 20 -0.73 1.58 3.55
N ARG A 21 -0.13 0.71 4.38
CA ARG A 21 -0.29 0.76 5.84
C ARG A 21 0.30 2.04 6.45
N ILE A 22 1.44 2.52 5.94
CA ILE A 22 2.02 3.81 6.34
C ILE A 22 1.06 4.95 5.99
N LEU A 23 0.54 4.99 4.76
CA LEU A 23 -0.41 6.01 4.34
C LEU A 23 -1.69 5.99 5.18
N ARG A 24 -2.23 4.79 5.48
CA ARG A 24 -3.40 4.62 6.35
C ARG A 24 -3.15 5.22 7.73
N LYS A 25 -1.98 4.97 8.34
CA LYS A 25 -1.59 5.52 9.64
C LYS A 25 -1.59 7.07 9.60
N ASP A 26 -1.00 7.66 8.58
CA ASP A 26 -0.90 9.12 8.47
C ASP A 26 -2.26 9.79 8.26
N ILE A 27 -3.16 9.17 7.48
CA ILE A 27 -4.53 9.67 7.30
C ILE A 27 -5.31 9.60 8.61
N ILE A 28 -5.17 8.51 9.39
CA ILE A 28 -5.80 8.41 10.72
C ILE A 28 -5.30 9.53 11.65
N ALA A 29 -3.98 9.78 11.68
CA ALA A 29 -3.41 10.85 12.50
C ALA A 29 -3.97 12.23 12.11
N ARG A 30 -4.13 12.50 10.81
CA ARG A 30 -4.76 13.74 10.32
C ARG A 30 -6.25 13.83 10.67
N CYS A 31 -6.98 12.73 10.59
CA CYS A 31 -8.39 12.70 10.99
C CYS A 31 -8.57 13.02 12.47
N HIS A 32 -7.69 12.50 13.33
CA HIS A 32 -7.74 12.77 14.78
C HIS A 32 -7.64 14.26 15.10
N LEU A 33 -6.79 15.00 14.38
CA LEU A 33 -6.70 16.46 14.54
C LEU A 33 -7.93 17.19 13.96
N SER A 34 -8.50 16.67 12.87
CA SER A 34 -9.63 17.29 12.17
C SER A 34 -10.93 17.17 12.95
N VAL A 35 -11.20 16.03 13.60
CA VAL A 35 -12.45 15.83 14.35
C VAL A 35 -12.63 16.76 15.56
N ALA A 36 -11.56 17.41 16.01
CA ALA A 36 -11.62 18.42 17.08
C ALA A 36 -12.19 19.77 16.58
N VAL A 37 -12.23 19.99 15.27
CA VAL A 37 -12.74 21.22 14.64
C VAL A 37 -14.16 20.94 14.14
N HIS A 38 -15.16 21.31 14.93
CA HIS A 38 -16.58 21.00 14.70
C HIS A 38 -17.27 21.97 13.73
N ASP A 39 -16.68 22.17 12.54
CA ASP A 39 -17.28 22.98 11.47
C ASP A 39 -17.65 22.14 10.24
N LYS A 40 -18.59 22.68 9.45
CA LYS A 40 -19.18 22.00 8.30
C LYS A 40 -18.17 21.56 7.24
N ASP A 41 -17.10 22.32 7.02
CA ASP A 41 -16.13 21.99 5.99
C ASP A 41 -15.13 20.95 6.50
N THR A 42 -14.77 21.00 7.78
CA THR A 42 -13.96 19.95 8.41
C THR A 42 -14.70 18.62 8.47
N GLU A 43 -16.01 18.60 8.76
CA GLU A 43 -16.82 17.37 8.74
C GLU A 43 -16.80 16.67 7.37
N LYS A 44 -16.86 17.44 6.26
CA LYS A 44 -16.76 16.87 4.91
C LYS A 44 -15.38 16.26 4.65
N VAL A 45 -14.31 16.90 5.13
CA VAL A 45 -12.94 16.37 4.99
C VAL A 45 -12.80 15.06 5.76
N VAL A 46 -13.33 14.99 6.98
CA VAL A 46 -13.37 13.76 7.78
C VAL A 46 -14.16 12.67 7.05
N ALA A 47 -15.34 12.97 6.53
CA ALA A 47 -16.15 12.01 5.76
C ALA A 47 -15.42 11.46 4.54
N ASN A 48 -14.72 12.32 3.78
CA ASN A 48 -13.89 11.90 2.65
C ASN A 48 -12.75 10.98 3.10
N ASN A 49 -12.04 11.33 4.17
CA ASN A 49 -10.96 10.50 4.69
C ASN A 49 -11.45 9.14 5.19
N MET A 50 -12.62 9.06 5.82
CA MET A 50 -13.22 7.78 6.22
C MET A 50 -13.49 6.89 5.01
N ARG A 51 -13.99 7.46 3.90
CA ARG A 51 -14.16 6.72 2.65
C ARG A 51 -12.82 6.25 2.08
N ILE A 52 -11.79 7.09 2.09
CA ILE A 52 -10.45 6.73 1.63
C ILE A 52 -9.85 5.60 2.48
N LEU A 53 -10.03 5.65 3.81
CA LEU A 53 -9.53 4.61 4.72
C LEU A 53 -10.16 3.25 4.46
N ASN A 54 -11.46 3.21 4.11
CA ASN A 54 -12.12 1.97 3.70
C ASN A 54 -11.50 1.42 2.41
N LEU A 55 -11.36 2.26 1.38
CA LEU A 55 -10.72 1.86 0.12
C LEU A 55 -9.27 1.40 0.32
N LEU A 56 -8.51 2.07 1.20
CA LEU A 56 -7.15 1.65 1.53
C LEU A 56 -7.10 0.27 2.20
N THR A 57 -8.12 -0.08 2.98
CA THR A 57 -8.21 -1.43 3.56
C THR A 57 -8.37 -2.46 2.46
N GLU A 58 -9.29 -2.23 1.52
CA GLU A 58 -9.45 -3.09 0.34
C GLU A 58 -8.15 -3.19 -0.49
N CYS A 59 -7.44 -2.07 -0.68
CA CYS A 59 -6.16 -2.07 -1.39
C CYS A 59 -5.07 -2.88 -0.66
N ILE A 60 -5.03 -2.84 0.67
CA ILE A 60 -4.08 -3.62 1.48
C ILE A 60 -4.37 -5.11 1.32
N ASP A 61 -5.63 -5.53 1.43
CA ASP A 61 -6.02 -6.92 1.29
C ASP A 61 -5.69 -7.46 -0.10
N LEU A 62 -5.93 -6.66 -1.16
CA LEU A 62 -5.55 -6.98 -2.54
C LEU A 62 -4.02 -7.08 -2.71
N ALA A 63 -3.26 -6.20 -2.07
CA ALA A 63 -1.81 -6.21 -2.13
C ALA A 63 -1.21 -7.45 -1.44
N GLU A 64 -1.71 -7.80 -0.25
CA GLU A 64 -1.33 -9.03 0.46
C GLU A 64 -1.66 -10.28 -0.38
N SER A 65 -2.88 -10.35 -0.93
CA SER A 65 -3.28 -11.46 -1.81
C SER A 65 -2.40 -11.54 -3.06
N SER A 66 -1.97 -10.40 -3.61
CA SER A 66 -1.04 -10.38 -4.75
C SER A 66 0.33 -10.93 -4.37
N THR A 67 0.84 -10.57 -3.19
CA THR A 67 2.08 -11.12 -2.64
C THR A 67 1.97 -12.64 -2.47
N ASP A 68 0.85 -13.15 -1.94
CA ASP A 68 0.63 -14.59 -1.79
C ASP A 68 0.61 -15.33 -3.14
N ILE A 69 -0.05 -14.75 -4.15
CA ILE A 69 -0.05 -15.29 -5.52
C ILE A 69 1.38 -15.34 -6.06
N LEU A 70 2.19 -14.30 -5.86
CA LEU A 70 3.59 -14.28 -6.29
C LEU A 70 4.42 -15.35 -5.57
N VAL A 71 4.21 -15.55 -4.27
CA VAL A 71 4.91 -16.60 -3.50
C VAL A 71 4.56 -17.97 -4.06
N GLN A 72 3.29 -18.24 -4.34
CA GLN A 72 2.84 -19.53 -4.89
C GLN A 72 3.37 -19.79 -6.29
N ALA A 73 3.40 -18.77 -7.15
CA ALA A 73 3.77 -18.92 -8.56
C ALA A 73 5.30 -18.86 -8.82
N TYR A 74 6.04 -18.07 -8.03
CA TYR A 74 7.45 -17.75 -8.30
C TYR A 74 8.40 -17.95 -7.11
N GLY A 75 7.87 -18.30 -5.93
CA GLY A 75 8.65 -18.47 -4.70
C GLY A 75 8.87 -17.17 -3.91
N VAL A 76 9.34 -17.34 -2.66
CA VAL A 76 9.43 -16.27 -1.66
C VAL A 76 10.41 -15.16 -2.08
N GLU A 77 11.56 -15.51 -2.65
CA GLU A 77 12.57 -14.52 -3.05
C GLU A 77 12.07 -13.59 -4.16
N GLN A 78 11.35 -14.14 -5.15
CA GLN A 78 10.83 -13.35 -6.25
C GLN A 78 9.62 -12.51 -5.81
N ALA A 79 8.75 -13.07 -4.98
CA ALA A 79 7.66 -12.33 -4.37
C ALA A 79 8.15 -11.17 -3.49
N ALA A 80 9.28 -11.32 -2.81
CA ALA A 80 9.89 -10.24 -2.02
C ALA A 80 10.25 -9.02 -2.88
N LYS A 81 10.50 -9.21 -4.18
CA LYS A 81 10.77 -8.11 -5.13
C LYS A 81 9.51 -7.47 -5.71
N GLY A 82 8.31 -7.98 -5.38
CA GLY A 82 7.04 -7.43 -5.86
C GLY A 82 6.85 -7.52 -7.39
N ILE A 83 7.64 -8.34 -8.07
CA ILE A 83 7.65 -8.46 -9.54
C ILE A 83 7.50 -9.92 -9.98
N ALA A 84 6.60 -10.17 -10.93
CA ALA A 84 6.47 -11.48 -11.58
C ALA A 84 7.55 -11.63 -12.67
N ARG A 85 8.59 -12.42 -12.39
CA ARG A 85 9.63 -12.79 -13.37
C ARG A 85 10.00 -14.26 -13.19
N ARG A 86 10.03 -15.06 -14.26
CA ARG A 86 10.51 -16.44 -14.16
C ARG A 86 12.05 -16.46 -14.16
N PRO A 87 12.68 -17.41 -13.47
CA PRO A 87 14.15 -17.56 -13.48
C PRO A 87 14.74 -17.65 -14.89
N ASP A 88 14.02 -18.27 -15.82
CA ASP A 88 14.46 -18.51 -17.20
C ASP A 88 14.38 -17.26 -18.10
N ASP A 89 13.73 -16.18 -17.64
CA ASP A 89 13.57 -14.92 -18.40
C ASP A 89 14.75 -13.95 -18.20
N ALA A 90 15.75 -14.33 -17.39
CA ALA A 90 16.98 -13.57 -17.19
C ALA A 90 18.05 -14.00 -18.20
N ALA A 91 17.86 -13.61 -19.47
CA ALA A 91 18.85 -13.72 -20.55
C ALA A 91 19.37 -12.33 -20.95
#